data_AF-A0A0V8JDR4-F1
#
_entry.id   AF-A0A0V8JDR4-F1
#
_cell.length_a   1.000
_cell.length_b   1.000
_cell.length_c   1.000
_cell.angle_alpha   90.00
_cell.angle_beta   90.00
_cell.angle_gamma   90.00
#
_symmetry.space_group_name_H-M   'P 1'
#
loop_
_entity.id
_entity.type
_entity.pdbx_description
1 polymer ?
#
loop_
_entity_poly.entity_id
_entity_poly.type
_entity_poly.pdbx_seq_one_letter_code
_entity_poly.pdbx_strand_id
1 'polypeptide(L)'
;MSIKLRNLNKELAAKIKRCISLLEDEYKNLDYALFFYDTPKKLQSEQKRNPDLNSEELQQILNGETVTAGITLPDKKEIKIFLFHYDNIISDPRDIIPLIANIYHELRHAWQNENNRFQDEEELSSLDDNIEAYLSLPSEKDAFRFQRNQMQKHMRTVLDIFGLTNISFNQPYDLYPWIKEIVDA
;
A
#
# COMPACT_ATOMS: atom_id res chain seq x y z
N MET A 1 -8.91 -17.16 -7.29
CA MET A 1 -8.05 -16.71 -8.42
C MET A 1 -6.89 -15.93 -7.82
N SER A 2 -5.68 -16.00 -8.37
CA SER A 2 -4.57 -15.17 -7.85
C SER A 2 -4.76 -13.70 -8.23
N ILE A 3 -4.43 -12.80 -7.31
CA ILE A 3 -4.36 -11.35 -7.57
C ILE A 3 -3.50 -11.03 -8.80
N LYS A 4 -3.96 -10.10 -9.64
CA LYS A 4 -3.29 -9.71 -10.89
C LYS A 4 -2.36 -8.53 -10.62
N LEU A 5 -1.08 -8.66 -10.99
CA LEU A 5 -0.12 -7.54 -10.95
C LEU A 5 0.11 -7.01 -12.38
N ARG A 6 0.06 -5.69 -12.57
CA ARG A 6 0.20 -5.00 -13.87
C ARG A 6 1.33 -3.97 -13.81
N ASN A 7 1.91 -3.64 -14.97
CA ASN A 7 2.92 -2.58 -15.12
C ASN A 7 4.20 -2.76 -14.29
N LEU A 8 4.60 -4.00 -14.05
CA LEU A 8 5.76 -4.36 -13.24
C LEU A 8 6.68 -5.32 -14.00
N ASN A 9 7.99 -5.22 -13.80
CA ASN A 9 8.92 -6.19 -14.38
C ASN A 9 8.69 -7.59 -13.77
N LYS A 10 9.05 -8.65 -14.52
CA LYS A 10 8.72 -10.04 -14.14
C LYS A 10 9.35 -10.47 -12.81
N GLU A 11 10.58 -10.03 -12.53
CA GLU A 11 11.30 -10.42 -11.32
C GLU A 11 10.64 -9.80 -10.08
N LEU A 12 10.43 -8.49 -10.10
CA LEU A 12 9.77 -7.78 -9.00
C LEU A 12 8.33 -8.27 -8.80
N ALA A 13 7.60 -8.55 -9.90
CA ALA A 13 6.27 -9.16 -9.81
C ALA A 13 6.29 -10.52 -9.13
N ALA A 14 7.30 -11.36 -9.38
CA ALA A 14 7.44 -12.65 -8.72
C ALA A 14 7.74 -12.49 -7.22
N LYS A 15 8.60 -11.53 -6.84
CA LYS A 15 8.91 -11.22 -5.43
C LYS A 15 7.67 -10.72 -4.69
N ILE A 16 6.95 -9.73 -5.24
CA ILE A 16 5.71 -9.19 -4.64
C ILE A 16 4.65 -10.28 -4.49
N LYS A 17 4.43 -11.14 -5.50
CA LYS A 17 3.50 -12.27 -5.38
C LYS A 17 3.87 -13.21 -4.23
N ARG A 18 5.16 -13.49 -4.05
CA ARG A 18 5.64 -14.32 -2.93
C ARG A 18 5.37 -13.64 -1.59
N CYS A 19 5.53 -12.31 -1.48
CA CYS A 19 5.16 -11.55 -0.28
C CYS A 19 3.66 -11.63 0.00
N ILE A 20 2.80 -11.37 -1.00
CA ILE A 20 1.34 -11.50 -0.85
C ILE A 20 0.94 -12.92 -0.45
N SER A 21 1.67 -13.93 -0.93
CA SER A 21 1.42 -15.33 -0.57
C SER A 21 1.71 -15.67 0.90
N LEU A 22 2.35 -14.77 1.66
CA LEU A 22 2.55 -14.92 3.11
C LEU A 22 1.28 -14.61 3.90
N LEU A 23 0.32 -13.88 3.32
CA LEU A 23 -0.96 -13.55 3.96
C LEU A 23 -1.90 -14.75 4.00
N GLU A 24 -3.04 -14.60 4.68
CA GLU A 24 -4.14 -15.58 4.66
C GLU A 24 -4.81 -15.66 3.28
N ASP A 25 -5.50 -16.76 3.00
CA ASP A 25 -6.03 -17.06 1.66
C ASP A 25 -7.09 -16.09 1.18
N GLU A 26 -7.81 -15.42 2.09
CA GLU A 26 -8.79 -14.39 1.75
C GLU A 26 -8.15 -13.20 1.00
N TYR A 27 -6.91 -12.84 1.31
CA TYR A 27 -6.20 -11.74 0.66
C TYR A 27 -5.61 -12.13 -0.70
N LYS A 28 -5.28 -13.41 -0.89
CA LYS A 28 -4.72 -13.94 -2.14
C LYS A 28 -5.76 -14.02 -3.26
N ASN A 29 -7.03 -14.13 -2.84
CA ASN A 29 -8.18 -14.38 -3.72
C ASN A 29 -9.09 -13.16 -3.91
N LEU A 30 -8.73 -11.99 -3.36
CA LEU A 30 -9.43 -10.73 -3.62
C LEU A 30 -9.56 -10.52 -5.14
N ASP A 31 -10.75 -10.11 -5.58
CA ASP A 31 -11.03 -9.81 -6.98
C ASP A 31 -10.55 -8.39 -7.32
N TYR A 32 -9.28 -8.12 -7.04
CA TYR A 32 -8.62 -6.84 -7.31
C TYR A 32 -7.41 -7.02 -8.21
N ALA A 33 -7.06 -5.97 -8.96
CA ALA A 33 -5.82 -5.89 -9.72
C ALA A 33 -4.92 -4.77 -9.16
N LEU A 34 -3.62 -5.08 -8.97
CA LEU A 34 -2.61 -4.10 -8.57
C LEU A 34 -1.92 -3.53 -9.80
N PHE A 35 -1.96 -2.21 -9.93
CA PHE A 35 -1.30 -1.44 -10.97
C PHE A 35 -0.11 -0.68 -10.38
N PHE A 36 1.08 -0.91 -10.92
CA PHE A 36 2.30 -0.28 -10.43
C PHE A 36 2.74 0.86 -11.36
N TYR A 37 3.09 2.00 -10.78
CA TYR A 37 3.54 3.18 -11.53
C TYR A 37 4.98 3.51 -11.14
N ASP A 38 5.92 3.27 -12.06
CA ASP A 38 7.35 3.58 -11.87
C ASP A 38 7.70 5.05 -12.12
N THR A 39 6.78 5.84 -12.68
CA THR A 39 6.99 7.26 -12.98
C THR A 39 5.70 8.06 -12.84
N PRO A 40 5.79 9.33 -12.38
CA PRO A 40 4.65 10.26 -12.36
C PRO A 40 3.96 10.40 -13.73
N LYS A 41 4.78 10.43 -14.80
CA LYS A 41 4.29 10.57 -16.19
C LYS A 41 3.34 9.46 -16.60
N LYS A 42 3.54 8.22 -16.15
CA LYS A 42 2.63 7.11 -16.46
C LYS A 42 1.27 7.30 -15.80
N LEU A 43 1.27 7.68 -14.52
CA LEU A 43 0.04 7.99 -13.78
C LEU A 43 -0.74 9.12 -14.47
N GLN A 44 -0.06 10.24 -14.74
CA GLN A 44 -0.66 11.39 -15.44
C GLN A 44 -1.20 11.03 -16.84
N SER A 45 -0.50 10.15 -17.57
CA SER A 45 -0.92 9.73 -18.91
C SER A 45 -2.14 8.79 -18.87
N GLU A 46 -2.26 7.98 -17.83
CA GLU A 46 -3.47 7.17 -17.59
C GLU A 46 -4.64 8.05 -17.17
N GLN A 47 -4.44 8.94 -16.20
CA GLN A 47 -5.44 9.87 -15.71
C GLN A 47 -6.06 10.73 -16.84
N LYS A 48 -5.26 11.15 -17.83
CA LYS A 48 -5.77 11.85 -19.03
C LYS A 48 -6.67 11.00 -19.93
N ARG A 49 -6.47 9.67 -19.94
CA ARG A 49 -7.20 8.73 -20.82
C ARG A 49 -8.43 8.14 -20.13
N ASN A 50 -8.32 7.86 -18.84
CA ASN A 50 -9.36 7.28 -18.01
C ASN A 50 -9.28 7.89 -16.61
N PRO A 51 -9.88 9.07 -16.38
CA PRO A 51 -9.82 9.71 -15.07
C PRO A 51 -10.56 8.86 -14.03
N ASP A 52 -9.84 8.42 -12.99
CA ASP A 52 -10.42 7.84 -11.76
C ASP A 52 -10.15 8.71 -10.55
N LEU A 53 -9.00 9.39 -10.53
CA LEU A 53 -8.63 10.23 -9.42
C LEU A 53 -9.23 11.62 -9.61
N ASN A 54 -9.71 12.24 -8.54
CA ASN A 54 -10.04 13.65 -8.58
C ASN A 54 -8.74 14.49 -8.64
N SER A 55 -8.88 15.80 -8.92
CA SER A 55 -7.71 16.67 -9.09
C SER A 55 -6.90 16.83 -7.80
N GLU A 56 -7.55 16.83 -6.64
CA GLU A 56 -6.92 16.98 -5.33
C GLU A 56 -6.10 15.73 -4.98
N GLU A 57 -6.69 14.54 -5.12
CA GLU A 57 -6.01 13.24 -4.94
C GLU A 57 -4.78 13.12 -5.83
N LEU A 58 -4.91 13.48 -7.11
CA LEU A 58 -3.78 13.43 -8.03
C LEU A 58 -2.66 14.40 -7.60
N GLN A 59 -3.00 15.59 -7.12
CA GLN A 59 -2.00 16.52 -6.60
C GLN A 59 -1.35 16.01 -5.31
N GLN A 60 -2.13 15.44 -4.38
CA GLN A 60 -1.61 14.82 -3.15
C GLN A 60 -0.60 13.71 -3.47
N ILE A 61 -0.93 12.82 -4.42
CA ILE A 61 -0.05 11.73 -4.85
C ILE A 61 1.24 12.29 -5.49
N LEU A 62 1.12 13.30 -6.35
CA LEU A 62 2.26 13.77 -7.14
C LEU A 62 3.17 14.74 -6.38
N ASN A 63 2.59 15.58 -5.53
CA ASN A 63 3.22 16.78 -4.98
C ASN A 63 2.87 17.05 -3.50
N GLY A 64 2.13 16.17 -2.83
CA GLY A 64 1.74 16.37 -1.43
C GLY A 64 2.93 16.36 -0.47
N GLU A 65 2.78 17.03 0.66
CA GLU A 65 3.75 16.95 1.76
C GLU A 65 3.70 15.56 2.39
N THR A 66 2.49 15.03 2.56
CA THR A 66 2.21 13.66 2.97
C THR A 66 1.93 12.80 1.75
N VAL A 67 2.99 12.21 1.21
CA VAL A 67 2.86 11.35 0.04
C VAL A 67 2.12 10.04 0.39
N THR A 68 1.06 9.74 -0.35
CA THR A 68 0.48 8.39 -0.35
C THR A 68 1.21 7.49 -1.34
N ALA A 69 1.61 6.28 -0.92
CA ALA A 69 2.31 5.32 -1.77
C ALA A 69 1.38 4.33 -2.47
N GLY A 70 0.07 4.39 -2.20
CA GLY A 70 -0.94 3.62 -2.89
C GLY A 70 -2.35 4.17 -2.69
N ILE A 71 -3.30 3.63 -3.45
CA ILE A 71 -4.72 3.92 -3.26
C ILE A 71 -5.53 2.74 -3.75
N THR A 72 -6.58 2.41 -3.01
CA THR A 72 -7.57 1.41 -3.38
C THR A 72 -8.78 2.09 -4.00
N LEU A 73 -9.17 1.65 -5.21
CA LEU A 73 -10.33 2.13 -5.95
C LEU A 73 -11.40 1.04 -5.98
N PRO A 74 -12.39 1.06 -5.06
CA PRO A 74 -13.30 -0.07 -4.85
C PRO A 74 -14.18 -0.35 -6.06
N ASP A 75 -14.71 0.70 -6.69
CA ASP A 75 -15.63 0.61 -7.84
C ASP A 75 -14.97 -0.02 -9.07
N LYS A 76 -13.67 0.22 -9.25
CA LYS A 76 -12.89 -0.33 -10.36
C LYS A 76 -12.27 -1.68 -10.06
N LYS A 77 -12.29 -2.11 -8.79
CA LYS A 77 -11.54 -3.27 -8.30
C LYS A 77 -10.04 -3.16 -8.60
N GLU A 78 -9.50 -1.97 -8.38
CA GLU A 78 -8.09 -1.65 -8.64
C GLU A 78 -7.39 -1.17 -7.38
N ILE A 79 -6.12 -1.52 -7.24
CA ILE A 79 -5.20 -0.92 -6.28
C ILE A 79 -4.07 -0.31 -7.11
N LYS A 80 -3.82 0.99 -6.94
CA LYS A 80 -2.70 1.68 -7.59
C LYS A 80 -1.56 1.81 -6.59
N ILE A 81 -0.34 1.44 -6.99
CA ILE A 81 0.88 1.51 -6.17
C ILE A 81 1.90 2.40 -6.87
N PHE A 82 2.38 3.42 -6.18
CA PHE A 82 3.22 4.48 -6.73
C PHE A 82 4.69 4.23 -6.43
N LEU A 83 5.34 3.42 -7.29
CA LEU A 83 6.74 3.04 -7.12
C LEU A 83 7.73 4.20 -7.24
N PHE A 84 7.32 5.32 -7.88
CA PHE A 84 8.18 6.50 -8.04
C PHE A 84 8.45 7.26 -6.73
N HIS A 85 7.84 6.86 -5.61
CA HIS A 85 8.17 7.38 -4.27
C HIS A 85 9.28 6.60 -3.57
N TYR A 86 9.82 5.56 -4.22
CA TYR A 86 10.88 4.73 -3.68
C TYR A 86 12.12 4.81 -4.56
N ASP A 87 13.29 4.93 -3.95
CA ASP A 87 14.55 5.08 -4.68
C ASP A 87 15.09 3.74 -5.20
N ASN A 88 15.07 2.71 -4.34
CA ASN A 88 15.65 1.40 -4.63
C ASN A 88 14.89 0.23 -3.98
N ILE A 89 13.77 -0.13 -4.61
CA ILE A 89 12.93 -1.29 -4.26
C ILE A 89 13.51 -2.66 -4.63
N ILE A 90 14.77 -2.74 -5.06
CA ILE A 90 15.42 -3.99 -5.46
C ILE A 90 16.36 -4.49 -4.36
N SER A 91 17.13 -3.59 -3.75
CA SER A 91 18.19 -3.97 -2.82
C SER A 91 18.22 -3.16 -1.52
N ASP A 92 17.41 -2.11 -1.37
CA ASP A 92 17.39 -1.32 -0.13
C ASP A 92 16.19 -1.73 0.75
N PRO A 93 16.43 -2.31 1.95
CA PRO A 93 15.36 -2.58 2.91
C PRO A 93 14.51 -1.37 3.26
N ARG A 94 15.09 -0.17 3.23
CA ARG A 94 14.40 1.07 3.60
C ARG A 94 13.29 1.42 2.61
N ASP A 95 13.35 0.92 1.39
CA ASP A 95 12.30 1.07 0.39
C ASP A 95 11.43 -0.19 0.26
N ILE A 96 12.04 -1.37 0.37
CA ILE A 96 11.31 -2.65 0.25
C ILE A 96 10.31 -2.83 1.40
N ILE A 97 10.71 -2.53 2.64
CA ILE A 97 9.85 -2.72 3.81
C ILE A 97 8.61 -1.83 3.71
N PRO A 98 8.72 -0.50 3.48
CA PRO A 98 7.54 0.35 3.36
C PRO A 98 6.70 0.03 2.11
N LEU A 99 7.31 -0.40 0.99
CA LEU A 99 6.55 -0.87 -0.18
C LEU A 99 5.65 -2.06 0.15
N ILE A 100 6.21 -3.10 0.77
CA ILE A 100 5.42 -4.30 1.09
C ILE A 100 4.41 -4.01 2.20
N ALA A 101 4.76 -3.17 3.17
CA ALA A 101 3.83 -2.70 4.18
C ALA A 101 2.62 -1.99 3.53
N ASN A 102 2.87 -1.04 2.63
CA ASN A 102 1.82 -0.31 1.92
C ASN A 102 0.94 -1.24 1.07
N ILE A 103 1.53 -2.24 0.40
CA ILE A 103 0.75 -3.24 -0.33
C ILE A 103 -0.18 -4.00 0.62
N TYR A 104 0.27 -4.38 1.83
CA TYR A 104 -0.60 -5.03 2.81
C TYR A 104 -1.70 -4.11 3.32
N HIS A 105 -1.40 -2.82 3.50
CA HIS A 105 -2.37 -1.79 3.86
C HIS A 105 -3.48 -1.68 2.79
N GLU A 106 -3.13 -1.51 1.51
CA GLU A 106 -4.12 -1.44 0.42
C GLU A 106 -4.92 -2.74 0.24
N LEU A 107 -4.28 -3.90 0.39
CA LEU A 107 -5.00 -5.17 0.37
C LEU A 107 -6.03 -5.28 1.50
N ARG A 108 -5.78 -4.62 2.63
CA ARG A 108 -6.75 -4.55 3.72
C ARG A 108 -7.93 -3.69 3.34
N HIS A 109 -7.73 -2.53 2.71
CA HIS A 109 -8.84 -1.73 2.17
C HIS A 109 -9.66 -2.50 1.13
N ALA A 110 -9.01 -3.21 0.21
CA ALA A 110 -9.73 -4.06 -0.75
C ALA A 110 -10.57 -5.14 -0.04
N TRP A 111 -10.02 -5.80 0.98
CA TRP A 111 -10.77 -6.76 1.79
C TRP A 111 -11.94 -6.11 2.56
N GLN A 112 -11.73 -4.93 3.16
CA GLN A 112 -12.77 -4.19 3.86
C GLN A 112 -13.96 -3.91 2.93
N ASN A 113 -13.68 -3.50 1.70
CA ASN A 113 -14.69 -3.24 0.68
C ASN A 113 -15.43 -4.51 0.24
N GLU A 114 -14.74 -5.64 -0.01
CA GLU A 114 -15.43 -6.91 -0.34
C GLU A 114 -16.31 -7.43 0.80
N ASN A 115 -16.01 -7.04 2.04
CA ASN A 115 -16.75 -7.45 3.23
C ASN A 115 -17.70 -6.37 3.75
N ASN A 116 -17.98 -5.32 2.96
CA ASN A 116 -18.86 -4.19 3.30
C ASN A 116 -18.55 -3.58 4.68
N ARG A 117 -17.26 -3.42 5.00
CA ARG A 117 -16.79 -2.78 6.23
C ARG A 117 -16.60 -1.28 5.99
N PHE A 118 -16.98 -0.46 6.97
CA PHE A 118 -16.69 0.98 7.00
C PHE A 118 -17.25 1.79 5.81
N GLN A 119 -18.38 1.36 5.23
CA GLN A 119 -18.94 1.96 4.01
C GLN A 119 -19.57 3.35 4.23
N ASP A 120 -19.86 3.69 5.48
CA ASP A 120 -20.49 4.96 5.87
C ASP A 120 -19.47 6.01 6.30
N GLU A 121 -18.16 5.76 6.13
CA GLU A 121 -17.11 6.74 6.45
C GLU A 121 -17.08 7.86 5.42
N GLU A 122 -16.93 9.10 5.90
CA GLU A 122 -16.74 10.25 5.01
C GLU A 122 -15.35 10.19 4.39
N GLU A 123 -15.31 10.28 3.07
CA GLU A 123 -14.07 10.35 2.30
C GLU A 123 -13.41 11.72 2.51
N LEU A 124 -12.19 11.73 3.03
CA LEU A 124 -11.40 12.94 3.17
C LEU A 124 -10.66 13.20 1.86
N SER A 125 -10.84 14.39 1.27
CA SER A 125 -10.28 14.71 -0.05
C SER A 125 -8.80 15.13 -0.05
N SER A 126 -8.23 15.43 1.13
CA SER A 126 -6.85 15.92 1.28
C SER A 126 -6.21 15.40 2.56
N LEU A 127 -5.03 14.77 2.43
CA LEU A 127 -4.25 14.29 3.57
C LEU A 127 -3.49 15.42 4.25
N ASP A 128 -2.98 16.37 3.46
CA ASP A 128 -2.14 17.46 3.98
C ASP A 128 -2.93 18.43 4.86
N ASP A 129 -4.23 18.58 4.63
CA ASP A 129 -5.07 19.47 5.42
C ASP A 129 -5.51 18.87 6.76
N ASN A 130 -5.59 17.52 6.87
CA ASN A 130 -6.07 16.86 8.09
C ASN A 130 -5.62 15.40 8.24
N ILE A 131 -4.30 15.18 8.25
CA ILE A 131 -3.71 13.84 8.40
C ILE A 131 -4.15 13.13 9.68
N GLU A 132 -4.37 13.86 10.77
CA GLU A 132 -4.84 13.27 12.04
C GLU A 132 -6.27 12.73 11.93
N ALA A 133 -7.19 13.48 11.30
CA ALA A 133 -8.55 12.98 11.07
C ALA A 133 -8.56 11.79 10.12
N TYR A 134 -7.73 11.83 9.07
CA TYR A 134 -7.57 10.70 8.15
C TYR A 134 -7.10 9.45 8.87
N LEU A 135 -5.99 9.52 9.60
CA LEU A 135 -5.48 8.38 10.35
C LEU A 135 -6.40 7.94 11.50
N SER A 136 -7.36 8.80 11.89
CA SER A 136 -8.37 8.49 12.89
C SER A 136 -9.57 7.70 12.34
N LEU A 137 -9.74 7.63 11.02
CA LEU A 137 -10.79 6.85 10.39
C LEU A 137 -10.69 5.37 10.81
N PRO A 138 -11.80 4.73 11.22
CA PRO A 138 -11.78 3.31 11.60
C PRO A 138 -11.22 2.38 10.50
N SER A 139 -11.50 2.64 9.23
CA SER A 139 -10.92 1.90 8.09
C SER A 139 -9.39 1.99 8.05
N GLU A 140 -8.85 3.21 8.19
CA GLU A 140 -7.41 3.50 8.23
C GLU A 140 -6.74 2.85 9.43
N LYS A 141 -7.30 3.01 10.64
CA LYS A 141 -6.77 2.35 11.85
C LYS A 141 -6.70 0.84 11.69
N ASP A 142 -7.75 0.23 11.14
CA ASP A 142 -7.78 -1.21 10.87
C ASP A 142 -6.72 -1.62 9.82
N ALA A 143 -6.55 -0.85 8.75
CA ALA A 143 -5.53 -1.09 7.72
C ALA A 143 -4.10 -0.97 8.26
N PHE A 144 -3.79 0.07 9.04
CA PHE A 144 -2.49 0.25 9.69
C PHE A 144 -2.18 -0.84 10.72
N ARG A 145 -3.17 -1.24 11.54
CA ARG A 145 -3.01 -2.34 12.50
C ARG A 145 -2.75 -3.65 11.78
N PHE A 146 -3.47 -3.92 10.69
CA PHE A 146 -3.25 -5.10 9.84
C PHE A 146 -1.83 -5.10 9.25
N GLN A 147 -1.43 -4.00 8.58
CA GLN A 147 -0.08 -3.80 8.05
C GLN A 147 0.98 -4.11 9.11
N ARG A 148 0.87 -3.49 10.29
CA ARG A 148 1.83 -3.65 11.39
C ARG A 148 1.95 -5.12 11.79
N ASN A 149 0.83 -5.79 12.03
CA ASN A 149 0.81 -7.18 12.47
C ASN A 149 1.43 -8.12 11.43
N GLN A 150 1.08 -7.94 10.14
CA GLN A 150 1.61 -8.77 9.07
C GLN A 150 3.11 -8.54 8.87
N MET A 151 3.56 -7.28 8.92
CA MET A 151 4.99 -6.97 8.79
C MET A 151 5.79 -7.47 9.99
N GLN A 152 5.29 -7.37 11.22
CA GLN A 152 5.96 -7.96 12.39
C GLN A 152 6.13 -9.48 12.26
N LYS A 153 5.13 -10.17 11.70
CA LYS A 153 5.18 -11.63 11.48
C LYS A 153 6.08 -12.03 10.32
N HIS A 154 6.14 -11.23 9.26
CA HIS A 154 6.68 -11.65 7.96
C HIS A 154 7.87 -10.85 7.43
N MET A 155 8.26 -9.73 8.05
CA MET A 155 9.32 -8.84 7.55
C MET A 155 10.62 -9.58 7.23
N ARG A 156 11.03 -10.55 8.07
CA ARG A 156 12.24 -11.33 7.81
C ARG A 156 12.12 -12.14 6.51
N THR A 157 11.03 -12.87 6.35
CA THR A 157 10.75 -13.63 5.12
C THR A 157 10.60 -12.71 3.90
N VAL A 158 10.04 -11.51 4.08
CA VAL A 158 9.99 -10.49 3.03
C VAL A 158 11.41 -10.13 2.57
N LEU A 159 12.32 -9.79 3.49
CA LEU A 159 13.72 -9.50 3.13
C LEU A 159 14.42 -10.69 2.46
N ASP A 160 14.15 -11.91 2.93
CA ASP A 160 14.70 -13.14 2.33
C ASP A 160 14.19 -13.35 0.89
N ILE A 161 12.92 -13.03 0.59
CA ILE A 161 12.36 -13.07 -0.77
C ILE A 161 13.12 -12.13 -1.71
N PHE A 162 13.60 -11.00 -1.19
CA PHE A 162 14.41 -10.02 -1.93
C PHE A 162 15.91 -10.35 -1.93
N GLY A 163 16.35 -11.43 -1.27
CA GLY A 163 17.75 -11.84 -1.19
C GLY A 163 18.58 -11.09 -0.16
N LEU A 164 17.92 -10.40 0.79
CA LEU A 164 18.56 -9.55 1.80
C LEU A 164 18.75 -10.29 3.14
N THR A 165 19.24 -11.53 3.06
CA THR A 165 19.34 -12.47 4.19
C THR A 165 20.40 -12.08 5.23
N ASN A 166 21.36 -11.24 4.86
CA ASN A 166 22.49 -10.89 5.75
C ASN A 166 22.30 -9.56 6.48
N ILE A 167 21.14 -8.91 6.32
CA ILE A 167 20.85 -7.66 6.99
C ILE A 167 20.29 -7.96 8.38
N SER A 168 20.97 -7.47 9.42
CA SER A 168 20.50 -7.59 10.80
C SER A 168 19.56 -6.43 11.09
N PHE A 169 18.26 -6.70 11.12
CA PHE A 169 17.28 -5.80 11.72
C PHE A 169 17.13 -6.20 13.19
N ASN A 170 17.77 -5.44 14.08
CA ASN A 170 17.71 -5.68 15.52
C ASN A 170 16.41 -5.16 16.15
N GLN A 171 15.52 -4.57 15.35
CA GLN A 171 14.23 -4.08 15.81
C GLN A 171 13.10 -4.70 14.99
N PRO A 172 12.00 -5.12 15.66
CA PRO A 172 10.80 -5.53 14.95
C PRO A 172 10.23 -4.34 14.17
N TYR A 173 9.52 -4.63 13.09
CA TYR A 173 8.76 -3.60 12.38
C TYR A 173 7.76 -2.92 13.33
N ASP A 174 7.66 -1.60 13.25
CA ASP A 174 6.58 -0.84 13.87
C ASP A 174 6.22 0.36 12.97
N LEU A 175 5.05 0.94 13.21
CA LEU A 175 4.65 2.19 12.57
C LEU A 175 5.52 3.34 13.09
N TYR A 176 5.60 4.43 12.32
CA TYR A 176 6.22 5.66 12.83
C TYR A 176 5.53 6.09 14.13
N PRO A 177 6.27 6.61 15.13
CA PRO A 177 5.71 6.91 16.45
C PRO A 177 4.44 7.76 16.43
N TRP A 178 4.39 8.78 15.57
CA TRP A 178 3.24 9.68 15.44
C TRP A 178 2.03 8.99 14.79
N ILE A 179 2.22 8.15 13.77
CA ILE A 179 1.12 7.32 13.20
C ILE A 179 0.61 6.35 14.26
N LYS A 180 1.54 5.70 14.98
CA LYS A 180 1.21 4.73 16.02
C LYS A 180 0.34 5.33 17.12
N GLU A 181 0.67 6.54 17.58
CA GLU A 181 -0.10 7.25 18.59
C GLU A 181 -1.56 7.44 18.17
N ILE A 182 -1.81 7.85 16.93
CA ILE A 182 -3.16 8.06 16.40
C ILE A 182 -3.88 6.72 16.18
N VAL A 183 -3.19 5.73 15.63
CA VAL A 183 -3.75 4.42 15.30
C VAL A 183 -4.08 3.59 16.55
N ASP A 184 -3.30 3.72 17.62
CA ASP A 184 -3.51 2.98 18.88
C ASP A 184 -4.38 3.73 19.91
N ALA A 185 -4.65 5.03 19.70
CA ALA A 185 -5.67 5.78 20.45
C ALA A 185 -7.09 5.26 20.19
#